data_AF-A0A963WBY8-F1
#
_entry.id   AF-A0A963WBY8-F1
#
_cell.length_a   1.000
_cell.length_b   1.000
_cell.length_c   1.000
_cell.angle_alpha   90.00
_cell.angle_beta   90.00
_cell.angle_gamma   90.00
#
_symmetry.space_group_name_H-M   'P 1'
#
loop_
_entity.id
_entity.type
_entity.pdbx_description
1 polymer ?
#
loop_
_entity_poly.entity_id
_entity_poly.type
_entity_poly.pdbx_seq_one_letter_code
_entity_poly.pdbx_strand_id
1 'polypeptide(L)'
;MAMDWEVFCKDTVTGDVISGCFGHGRDYTYLNWIISAWGWTVAVSLTALAIALIVGSIIGVIRTLPDSPKLVRFGNAWVELFRNIPLLVQIFLWYFVVPALVPPAKNLPPFILVVFALGFFTSARIAEQVRAGIQALPKGQRYAG
;
A
#
# COMPACT_ATOMS: atom_id res chain seq x y z
N MET A 1 8.82 1.43 37.15
CA MET A 1 9.23 2.17 35.95
C MET A 1 8.10 3.15 35.65
N ALA A 2 8.27 4.43 35.99
CA ALA A 2 7.29 5.45 35.66
C ALA A 2 7.57 5.96 34.24
N MET A 3 6.52 6.13 33.43
CA MET A 3 6.63 6.62 32.06
C MET A 3 6.81 8.14 32.10
N ASP A 4 7.93 8.63 31.56
CA ASP A 4 8.22 10.07 31.42
C ASP A 4 7.41 10.64 30.24
N TRP A 5 6.28 11.26 30.56
CA TRP A 5 5.38 11.85 29.57
C TRP A 5 5.90 13.17 28.98
N GLU A 6 6.92 13.78 29.58
CA GLU A 6 7.49 15.03 29.07
C GLU A 6 8.25 14.82 27.76
N VAL A 7 8.60 13.56 27.44
CA VAL A 7 9.25 13.19 26.17
C VAL A 7 8.51 13.73 24.94
N PHE A 8 7.18 13.80 24.98
CA PHE A 8 6.37 14.27 23.86
C PHE A 8 6.53 15.77 23.59
N CYS A 9 6.92 16.53 24.61
CA CYS A 9 7.04 17.99 24.57
C CYS A 9 8.52 18.43 24.51
N LYS A 10 9.45 17.47 24.37
CA LYS A 10 10.87 17.77 24.12
C LYS A 10 11.08 18.14 22.65
N ASP A 11 11.90 19.16 22.42
CA ASP A 11 12.39 19.49 21.07
C ASP A 11 13.29 18.36 20.56
N THR A 12 13.17 18.05 19.26
CA THR A 12 13.89 16.93 18.63
C THR A 12 15.37 17.21 18.39
N VAL A 13 15.81 18.48 18.46
CA VAL A 13 17.20 18.89 18.25
C VAL A 13 17.89 19.18 19.57
N THR A 14 17.28 19.97 20.45
CA THR A 14 17.91 20.37 21.72
C THR A 14 17.64 19.41 22.86
N GLY A 15 16.52 18.66 22.82
CA GLY A 15 16.11 17.77 23.90
C GLY A 15 15.51 18.48 25.11
N ASP A 16 15.38 19.80 25.06
CA ASP A 16 14.78 20.62 26.12
C ASP A 16 13.26 20.53 26.08
N VAL A 17 12.62 20.63 27.24
CA VAL A 17 11.16 20.69 27.37
C VAL A 17 10.69 22.12 27.08
N ILE A 18 9.88 22.30 26.03
CA ILE A 18 9.35 23.61 25.66
C ILE A 18 7.99 23.88 26.33
N SER A 19 7.58 25.15 26.42
CA SER A 19 6.27 25.54 26.97
C SER A 19 5.14 25.21 25.99
N GLY A 20 4.71 23.94 26.00
CA GLY A 20 3.71 23.37 25.09
C GLY A 20 4.21 22.08 24.45
N CYS A 21 3.32 21.24 23.92
CA CYS A 21 3.73 19.97 23.28
C CYS A 21 3.65 20.02 21.75
N PHE A 22 3.12 21.12 21.21
CA PHE A 22 3.14 21.43 19.79
C PHE A 22 4.09 22.60 19.58
N GLY A 23 5.18 22.35 18.87
CA GLY A 23 6.14 23.38 18.54
C GLY A 23 5.57 24.38 17.53
N HIS A 24 6.08 25.61 17.59
CA HIS A 24 5.72 26.69 16.68
C HIS A 24 6.98 27.19 15.97
N GLY A 25 6.92 27.37 14.64
CA GLY A 25 8.06 27.86 13.87
C GLY A 25 9.11 26.77 13.62
N ARG A 26 10.30 26.90 14.25
CA ARG A 26 11.45 25.99 14.05
C ARG A 26 11.56 24.88 15.09
N ASP A 27 10.79 24.97 16.17
CA ASP A 27 10.81 23.99 17.25
C ASP A 27 9.91 22.83 16.84
N TYR A 28 10.47 21.63 16.70
CA TYR A 28 9.71 20.42 16.33
C TYR A 28 9.79 19.44 17.49
N THR A 29 8.66 19.18 18.14
CA THR A 29 8.61 18.24 19.26
C THR A 29 8.50 16.79 18.78
N TYR A 30 8.80 15.84 19.66
CA TYR A 30 8.54 14.42 19.41
C TYR A 30 7.07 14.14 19.10
N LEU A 31 6.13 14.86 19.74
CA LEU A 31 4.71 14.75 19.43
C LEU A 31 4.39 15.20 18.00
N ASN A 32 4.96 16.32 17.54
CA ASN A 32 4.80 16.76 16.15
C ASN A 32 5.32 15.71 15.16
N TRP A 33 6.48 15.13 15.45
CA TRP A 33 7.08 14.07 14.64
C TRP A 33 6.19 12.83 14.53
N ILE A 34 5.68 12.33 15.67
CA ILE A 34 4.81 11.16 15.70
C ILE A 34 3.51 11.41 14.93
N ILE A 35 2.90 12.58 15.11
CA ILE A 35 1.67 12.94 14.38
C ILE A 35 1.94 13.04 12.88
N SER A 36 3.06 13.63 12.48
CA SER A 36 3.47 13.72 11.08
C SER A 36 3.70 12.32 10.47
N ALA A 37 4.46 11.46 11.16
CA ALA A 37 4.74 10.10 10.72
C ALA A 37 3.47 9.25 10.62
N TRP A 38 2.53 9.43 11.56
CA TRP A 38 1.22 8.80 11.50
C TRP A 38 0.44 9.26 10.27
N GLY A 39 0.45 10.56 9.98
CA GLY A 39 -0.12 11.12 8.75
C GLY A 39 0.44 10.49 7.48
N TRP A 40 1.76 10.30 7.40
CA TRP A 40 2.38 9.60 6.28
C TRP A 40 1.96 8.14 6.16
N THR A 41 1.84 7.44 7.29
CA THR A 41 1.38 6.04 7.32
C THR A 41 -0.05 5.92 6.79
N VAL A 42 -0.94 6.81 7.23
CA VAL A 42 -2.33 6.88 6.74
C VAL A 42 -2.36 7.22 5.24
N ALA A 43 -1.56 8.20 4.80
CA ALA A 43 -1.51 8.60 3.39
C ALA A 43 -1.06 7.44 2.48
N VAL A 44 0.03 6.76 2.83
CA VAL A 44 0.55 5.62 2.06
C VAL A 44 -0.44 4.45 2.08
N SER A 45 -0.98 4.10 3.25
CA SER A 45 -1.90 2.97 3.37
C SER A 45 -3.20 3.16 2.61
N LEU A 46 -3.84 4.34 2.71
CA LEU A 46 -5.11 4.62 2.02
C LEU A 46 -4.93 4.68 0.49
N THR A 47 -3.86 5.32 0.02
CA THR A 47 -3.59 5.42 -1.43
C THR A 47 -3.21 4.06 -2.03
N ALA A 48 -2.37 3.28 -1.34
CA ALA A 48 -2.05 1.92 -1.76
C ALA A 48 -3.29 1.02 -1.73
N LEU A 49 -4.14 1.14 -0.71
CA LEU A 49 -5.40 0.40 -0.62
C LEU A 49 -6.35 0.73 -1.76
N ALA A 50 -6.47 2.01 -2.15
CA ALA A 50 -7.29 2.41 -3.29
C ALA A 50 -6.83 1.72 -4.58
N ILE A 51 -5.52 1.73 -4.86
CA ILE A 51 -4.93 1.00 -6.00
C ILE A 51 -5.20 -0.50 -5.88
N ALA A 52 -4.99 -1.07 -4.70
CA ALA A 52 -5.17 -2.49 -4.45
C ALA A 52 -6.61 -2.95 -4.67
N LEU A 53 -7.60 -2.14 -4.24
CA LEU A 53 -9.02 -2.40 -4.44
C LEU A 53 -9.40 -2.34 -5.92
N ILE A 54 -8.97 -1.29 -6.63
CA ILE A 54 -9.27 -1.13 -8.05
C ILE A 54 -8.66 -2.28 -8.86
N VAL A 55 -7.34 -2.44 -8.77
CA VAL A 55 -6.61 -3.44 -9.56
C VAL A 55 -6.97 -4.85 -9.11
N GLY A 56 -7.07 -5.10 -7.82
CA GLY A 56 -7.43 -6.40 -7.27
C GLY A 56 -8.83 -6.83 -7.69
N SER A 57 -9.80 -5.92 -7.68
CA SER A 57 -11.16 -6.22 -8.14
C SER A 57 -11.20 -6.53 -9.63
N ILE A 58 -10.53 -5.73 -10.46
CA ILE A 58 -10.44 -5.97 -11.91
C ILE A 58 -9.79 -7.35 -12.19
N ILE A 59 -8.63 -7.64 -11.58
CA ILE A 59 -7.95 -8.92 -11.77
C ILE A 59 -8.78 -10.10 -11.22
N GLY A 60 -9.45 -9.91 -10.08
CA GLY A 60 -10.35 -10.91 -9.49
C GLY A 60 -11.51 -11.28 -10.42
N VAL A 61 -12.18 -10.29 -10.99
CA VAL A 61 -13.27 -10.47 -11.96
C VAL A 61 -12.75 -11.13 -13.24
N ILE A 62 -11.63 -10.65 -13.81
CA ILE A 62 -11.01 -11.22 -15.01
C ILE A 62 -10.79 -12.74 -14.86
N ARG A 63 -10.39 -13.19 -13.67
CA ARG A 63 -10.13 -14.61 -13.38
C ARG A 63 -11.37 -15.48 -13.21
N THR A 64 -12.57 -14.89 -13.29
CA THR A 64 -13.85 -15.61 -13.29
C THR A 64 -14.49 -15.76 -14.67
N LEU A 65 -13.92 -15.14 -15.71
CA LEU A 65 -14.47 -15.21 -17.06
C LEU A 65 -14.31 -16.63 -17.65
N PRO A 66 -15.41 -17.30 -18.03
CA PRO A 66 -15.35 -18.65 -18.62
C PRO A 66 -14.75 -18.67 -20.03
N ASP A 67 -15.10 -17.69 -20.87
CA ASP A 67 -14.85 -17.74 -22.32
C ASP A 67 -13.54 -17.04 -22.71
N SER A 68 -12.73 -16.61 -21.74
CA SER A 68 -11.52 -15.81 -21.98
C SER A 68 -10.27 -16.41 -21.33
N PRO A 69 -9.79 -17.59 -21.78
CA PRO A 69 -8.68 -18.29 -21.16
C PRO A 69 -7.36 -17.50 -21.16
N LYS A 70 -7.13 -16.65 -22.17
CA LYS A 70 -5.95 -15.76 -22.24
C LYS A 70 -5.95 -14.73 -21.10
N LEU A 71 -7.10 -14.09 -20.85
CA LEU A 71 -7.25 -13.09 -19.79
C LEU A 71 -7.16 -13.73 -18.40
N VAL A 72 -7.77 -14.91 -18.22
CA VAL A 72 -7.66 -15.68 -16.98
C VAL A 72 -6.20 -16.07 -16.71
N ARG A 73 -5.44 -16.49 -17.73
CA ARG A 73 -4.01 -16.80 -17.60
C ARG A 73 -3.19 -15.57 -17.21
N PHE A 74 -3.48 -14.40 -17.80
CA PHE A 74 -2.86 -13.14 -17.39
C PHE A 74 -3.16 -12.81 -15.92
N GLY A 75 -4.42 -12.91 -15.48
CA GLY A 75 -4.79 -12.67 -14.09
C GLY A 75 -4.14 -13.66 -13.11
N ASN A 76 -4.00 -14.93 -13.50
CA ASN A 76 -3.27 -15.92 -12.71
C ASN A 76 -1.79 -15.54 -12.58
N ALA A 77 -1.14 -15.16 -13.69
CA ALA A 77 0.26 -14.74 -13.68
C ALA A 77 0.50 -13.50 -12.81
N TRP A 78 -0.41 -12.51 -12.87
CA TRP A 78 -0.38 -11.33 -12.00
C TRP A 78 -0.38 -11.76 -10.53
N VAL A 79 -1.34 -12.60 -10.13
CA VAL A 79 -1.49 -12.99 -8.74
C VAL A 79 -0.33 -13.87 -8.26
N GLU A 80 0.15 -14.77 -9.10
CA GLU A 80 1.30 -15.63 -8.79
C GLU A 80 2.58 -14.80 -8.57
N LEU A 81 2.86 -13.86 -9.47
CA LEU A 81 4.01 -12.96 -9.36
C LEU A 81 4.00 -12.19 -8.04
N PHE A 82 2.91 -11.47 -7.77
CA PHE A 82 2.84 -10.56 -6.63
C PHE A 82 2.68 -11.26 -5.27
N ARG A 83 2.18 -12.51 -5.24
CA ARG A 83 2.08 -13.30 -4.00
C ARG A 83 3.37 -14.03 -3.66
N ASN A 84 4.16 -14.41 -4.66
CA ASN A 84 5.37 -15.22 -4.46
C ASN A 84 6.63 -14.38 -4.20
N ILE A 85 6.61 -13.07 -4.48
CA ILE A 85 7.73 -12.17 -4.18
C ILE A 85 7.48 -11.46 -2.83
N PRO A 86 8.41 -11.53 -1.85
CA PRO A 86 8.29 -10.83 -0.58
C PRO A 86 8.09 -9.33 -0.74
N LEU A 87 7.26 -8.71 0.11
CA LEU A 87 6.95 -7.28 0.02
C LEU A 87 8.21 -6.40 0.07
N LEU A 88 9.17 -6.74 0.94
CA LEU A 88 10.42 -5.99 1.05
C LEU A 88 11.19 -5.98 -0.28
N VAL A 89 11.25 -7.13 -0.97
CA VAL A 89 11.88 -7.25 -2.29
C VAL A 89 11.13 -6.39 -3.30
N GLN A 90 9.80 -6.36 -3.25
CA GLN A 90 9.03 -5.50 -4.15
C GLN A 90 9.31 -4.02 -3.91
N ILE A 91 9.30 -3.55 -2.67
CA ILE A 91 9.65 -2.16 -2.35
C ILE A 91 11.05 -1.83 -2.89
N PHE A 92 12.02 -2.72 -2.73
CA PHE A 92 13.36 -2.56 -3.30
C PHE A 92 13.34 -2.46 -4.83
N LEU A 93 12.65 -3.38 -5.52
CA LEU A 93 12.54 -3.36 -6.98
C LEU A 93 11.87 -2.07 -7.47
N TRP A 94 10.80 -1.63 -6.83
CA TRP A 94 10.08 -0.41 -7.17
C TRP A 94 10.92 0.85 -6.95
N TYR A 95 11.70 0.88 -5.88
CA TYR A 95 12.51 2.05 -5.55
C TYR A 95 13.82 2.13 -6.35
N PHE A 96 14.50 1.00 -6.57
CA PHE A 96 15.83 0.99 -7.21
C PHE A 96 15.82 0.50 -8.65
N VAL A 97 15.07 -0.57 -8.95
CA VAL A 97 15.15 -1.25 -10.25
C VAL A 97 14.22 -0.61 -11.29
N VAL A 98 12.98 -0.28 -10.91
CA VAL A 98 12.01 0.34 -11.83
C VAL A 98 12.53 1.68 -12.39
N PRO A 99 13.06 2.61 -11.58
CA PRO A 99 13.69 3.83 -12.10
C PRO A 99 14.89 3.57 -13.01
N ALA A 100 15.66 2.52 -12.77
CA ALA A 100 16.78 2.16 -13.63
C ALA A 100 16.33 1.69 -15.03
N LEU A 101 15.23 0.93 -15.10
CA LEU A 101 14.69 0.38 -16.34
C LEU A 101 13.74 1.32 -17.08
N VAL A 102 13.03 2.19 -16.37
CA VAL A 102 12.00 3.09 -16.91
C VAL A 102 12.45 4.53 -16.65
N PRO A 103 13.12 5.20 -17.62
CA PRO A 103 13.71 6.52 -17.39
C PRO A 103 12.75 7.58 -16.84
N PRO A 104 11.46 7.65 -17.24
CA PRO A 104 10.50 8.57 -16.63
C PRO A 104 10.26 8.33 -15.13
N ALA A 105 10.40 7.09 -14.65
CA ALA A 105 10.18 6.74 -13.26
C ALA A 105 11.27 7.28 -12.32
N LYS A 106 12.43 7.70 -12.83
CA LYS A 106 13.50 8.36 -12.05
C LYS A 106 13.07 9.67 -11.42
N ASN A 107 12.13 10.36 -12.07
CA ASN A 107 11.64 11.66 -11.61
C ASN A 107 10.41 11.54 -10.71
N LEU A 108 9.93 10.32 -10.44
CA LEU A 108 8.78 10.11 -9.57
C LEU A 108 9.17 10.26 -8.09
N PRO A 109 8.32 10.89 -7.26
CA PRO A 109 8.53 10.91 -5.82
C PRO A 109 8.57 9.48 -5.25
N PRO A 110 9.46 9.19 -4.27
CA PRO A 110 9.51 7.91 -3.56
C PRO A 110 8.16 7.40 -3.08
N PHE A 111 7.31 8.33 -2.61
CA PHE A 111 5.94 8.05 -2.18
C PHE A 111 5.15 7.29 -3.24
N ILE A 112 5.20 7.73 -4.50
CA ILE A 112 4.45 7.12 -5.61
C ILE A 112 4.96 5.69 -5.88
N LEU A 113 6.28 5.50 -5.89
CA LEU A 113 6.89 4.19 -6.12
C LEU A 113 6.48 3.18 -5.04
N VAL A 114 6.51 3.60 -3.77
CA VAL A 114 6.11 2.77 -2.62
C VAL A 114 4.61 2.47 -2.64
N VAL A 115 3.78 3.45 -3.00
CA VAL A 115 2.33 3.28 -3.12
C VAL A 115 1.97 2.26 -4.21
N PHE A 116 2.66 2.28 -5.35
CA PHE A 116 2.48 1.25 -6.38
C PHE A 116 2.97 -0.13 -5.92
N ALA A 117 4.13 -0.20 -5.25
CA ALA A 117 4.66 -1.45 -4.71
C ALA A 117 3.64 -2.11 -3.75
N LEU A 118 3.16 -1.36 -2.76
CA LEU A 118 2.19 -1.83 -1.77
C LEU A 118 0.84 -2.13 -2.41
N GLY A 119 0.38 -1.26 -3.32
CA GLY A 119 -0.89 -1.39 -4.01
C GLY A 119 -0.96 -2.66 -4.85
N PHE A 120 0.05 -2.93 -5.68
CA PHE A 120 0.08 -4.13 -6.50
C PHE A 120 0.32 -5.41 -5.69
N PHE A 121 1.21 -5.38 -4.69
CA PHE A 121 1.37 -6.49 -3.76
C PHE A 121 0.04 -6.90 -3.09
N THR A 122 -0.72 -5.91 -2.65
CA THR A 122 -2.00 -6.12 -1.95
C THR A 122 -3.11 -6.50 -2.92
N SER A 123 -3.09 -5.97 -4.15
CA SER A 123 -4.07 -6.26 -5.20
C SER A 123 -4.21 -7.76 -5.48
N ALA A 124 -3.11 -8.52 -5.37
CA ALA A 124 -3.11 -9.95 -5.62
C ALA A 124 -3.93 -10.74 -4.59
N ARG A 125 -3.95 -10.29 -3.33
CA ARG A 125 -4.76 -10.88 -2.25
C ARG A 125 -6.23 -10.49 -2.41
N ILE A 126 -6.50 -9.22 -2.74
CA ILE A 126 -7.86 -8.74 -3.02
C ILE A 126 -8.45 -9.48 -4.23
N ALA A 127 -7.66 -9.73 -5.27
CA ALA A 127 -8.10 -10.51 -6.43
C ALA A 127 -8.54 -11.93 -6.06
N GLU A 128 -7.86 -12.60 -5.12
CA GLU A 128 -8.30 -13.90 -4.60
C GLU A 128 -9.59 -13.79 -3.79
N GLN A 129 -9.72 -12.77 -2.94
CA GLN A 129 -10.94 -12.53 -2.17
C GLN A 129 -12.15 -12.27 -3.08
N VAL A 130 -11.98 -11.45 -4.11
CA VAL A 130 -13.02 -11.14 -5.09
C VAL A 130 -13.40 -12.39 -5.89
N ARG A 131 -12.41 -13.14 -6.39
CA ARG A 131 -12.66 -14.39 -7.12
C ARG A 131 -13.40 -15.40 -6.25
N ALA A 132 -12.97 -15.60 -5.00
CA ALA A 132 -13.61 -16.50 -4.06
C ALA A 132 -15.04 -16.04 -3.72
N GLY A 133 -15.25 -14.73 -3.54
CA GLY A 133 -16.57 -14.15 -3.30
C GLY A 133 -17.54 -14.40 -4.45
N ILE A 134 -17.10 -14.24 -5.70
CA ILE A 134 -17.92 -14.54 -6.88
C ILE A 134 -18.22 -16.05 -6.97
N GLN A 135 -17.23 -16.90 -6.72
CA GLN A 135 -17.37 -18.36 -6.79
C GLN A 135 -18.19 -18.97 -5.65
N ALA A 136 -18.39 -18.23 -4.55
CA ALA A 136 -19.26 -18.65 -3.46
C ALA A 136 -20.75 -18.65 -3.82
N LEU A 137 -21.14 -17.98 -4.91
CA LEU A 137 -22.54 -17.95 -5.36
C LEU A 137 -23.00 -19.30 -5.93
N PRO A 138 -24.25 -19.72 -5.67
CA PRO A 138 -24.80 -20.95 -6.24
C PRO A 138 -24.80 -20.91 -7.77
N LYS A 139 -24.45 -22.04 -8.39
CA LYS A 139 -24.39 -22.17 -9.87
C LYS A 139 -25.71 -21.79 -10.55
N GLY A 140 -26.85 -22.02 -9.91
CA GLY A 140 -28.17 -21.66 -10.45
C GLY A 140 -28.37 -20.15 -10.63
N GLN A 141 -27.74 -19.30 -9.79
CA GLN A 141 -27.83 -17.84 -9.92
C GLN A 141 -27.04 -17.31 -11.12
N ARG A 142 -26.00 -18.04 -11.56
CA ARG A 142 -25.20 -17.66 -12.72
C ARG A 142 -25.95 -17.76 -14.05
N TYR A 143 -27.03 -18.56 -14.10
CA TYR A 143 -27.84 -18.78 -15.31
C TYR A 143 -29.22 -18.12 -15.23
N ALA A 144 -29.50 -17.35 -14.18
CA ALA A 144 -30.83 -16.79 -13.90
C ALA A 144 -31.08 -15.40 -14.52
N GLY A 145 -30.04 -14.76 -15.07
CA GLY A 145 -30.09 -13.45 -15.71
C GLY A 145 -29.67 -13.47 -17.17
#